data_AF-D1W7R8-F1
#
_entry.id   AF-D1W7R8-F1
#
_cell.length_a   1.000
_cell.length_b   1.000
_cell.length_c   1.000
_cell.angle_alpha   90.00
_cell.angle_beta   90.00
_cell.angle_gamma   90.00
#
_symmetry.space_group_name_H-M   'P 1'
#
loop_
_entity.id
_entity.type
_entity.pdbx_description
1 polymer ?
#
loop_
_entity_poly.entity_id
_entity_poly.type
_entity_poly.pdbx_seq_one_letter_code
_entity_poly.pdbx_strand_id
1 'polypeptide(L)'
;MTELNVKKITKLLSVSTRDKSNDDHEKMQFYYHLDHLGSSSYITNLDGEVMQHIEYVPFGEVFIDELELTRKSAAAGKANCNNTWNTPYRFNDCANEGRGKLACTMPSAANCRVELNAKEFDEETDLYYYGARYMDPQNSMWLGVDPLTEKYPNLTGYCYTNNNPVKYIDPTGTDWYRNDETAAIFWQEGNANSITYDGQEYRNIGETYSIYQSGMRYDYQQDKIIKVSDASGRFNVEGGQYIPKSFITDDGTKVSVTFKYKSPTGGYGDYALSKDAVSLLIKGINDANISGAGITSIDVSTTTTGKHSPSSNHYASNGGRAIDIDMVNGIPVKNPKSHEKVDAFQRAIRENPILRENFGPNIQEKEGKTKRISGHNNHIHIATQKR
;
A
#
# COMPACT_ATOMS: atom_id res chain seq x y z
N MET A 1 -30.97 -3.93 -9.96
CA MET A 1 -30.10 -5.09 -9.64
C MET A 1 -29.19 -5.28 -10.83
N THR A 2 -27.96 -4.81 -10.71
CA THR A 2 -26.90 -4.94 -11.71
C THR A 2 -25.64 -5.21 -10.92
N GLU A 3 -25.16 -6.44 -11.00
CA GLU A 3 -23.92 -6.91 -10.36
C GLU A 3 -22.73 -6.20 -10.99
N LEU A 4 -21.98 -5.45 -10.18
CA LEU A 4 -20.63 -5.05 -10.53
C LEU A 4 -19.70 -6.16 -10.07
N ASN A 5 -19.27 -6.97 -11.04
CA ASN A 5 -18.20 -7.95 -10.91
C ASN A 5 -16.93 -7.27 -10.38
N VAL A 6 -16.67 -7.40 -9.08
CA VAL A 6 -15.36 -7.12 -8.51
C VAL A 6 -14.44 -8.24 -8.94
N LYS A 7 -13.73 -8.05 -10.06
CA LYS A 7 -12.54 -8.86 -10.36
C LYS A 7 -11.52 -8.59 -9.26
N LYS A 8 -11.41 -9.52 -8.33
CA LYS A 8 -10.28 -9.62 -7.39
C LYS A 8 -9.04 -9.88 -8.27
N ILE A 9 -8.20 -8.87 -8.46
CA ILE A 9 -6.94 -9.03 -9.20
C ILE A 9 -5.93 -9.59 -8.21
N THR A 10 -5.64 -10.88 -8.33
CA THR A 10 -4.51 -11.54 -7.68
C THR A 10 -3.30 -11.43 -8.61
N LYS A 11 -2.16 -10.97 -8.06
CA LYS A 11 -0.81 -10.82 -8.63
C LYS A 11 -0.56 -11.51 -9.99
N LEU A 12 -0.20 -10.72 -11.02
CA LEU A 12 0.19 -11.20 -12.35
C LEU A 12 1.73 -11.17 -12.45
N LEU A 13 2.39 -12.32 -12.48
CA LEU A 13 3.83 -12.43 -12.77
C LEU A 13 4.01 -13.00 -14.17
N SER A 14 4.49 -12.17 -15.11
CA SER A 14 4.98 -12.65 -16.41
C SER A 14 6.50 -12.54 -16.45
N VAL A 15 7.20 -13.67 -16.59
CA VAL A 15 8.64 -13.70 -16.87
C VAL A 15 8.82 -14.05 -18.36
N SER A 16 9.42 -13.14 -19.12
CA SER A 16 9.88 -13.40 -20.49
C SER A 16 11.38 -13.65 -20.45
N THR A 17 11.83 -14.82 -20.89
CA THR A 17 13.24 -15.08 -21.21
C THR A 17 13.44 -15.18 -22.72
N ARG A 18 14.57 -14.64 -23.17
CA ARG A 18 14.93 -14.25 -24.54
C ARG A 18 14.75 -15.33 -25.63
N ASP A 19 14.29 -14.83 -26.79
CA ASP A 19 14.33 -15.32 -28.18
C ASP A 19 14.93 -16.71 -28.48
N LYS A 20 14.04 -17.64 -28.84
CA LYS A 20 14.23 -18.58 -29.97
C LYS A 20 12.90 -18.80 -30.71
N SER A 21 12.99 -18.91 -32.03
CA SER A 21 11.88 -18.99 -32.97
C SER A 21 11.25 -20.39 -33.09
N ASN A 22 9.92 -20.41 -33.17
CA ASN A 22 9.00 -21.53 -33.52
C ASN A 22 8.93 -22.71 -32.54
N ASP A 23 8.00 -22.64 -31.58
CA ASP A 23 6.70 -23.35 -31.61
C ASP A 23 6.02 -23.19 -30.23
N ASP A 24 4.78 -22.68 -30.23
CA ASP A 24 3.74 -22.80 -29.20
C ASP A 24 4.17 -22.90 -27.72
N HIS A 25 4.82 -21.86 -27.20
CA HIS A 25 4.78 -21.62 -25.75
C HIS A 25 3.37 -21.13 -25.39
N GLU A 26 2.44 -22.06 -25.15
CA GLU A 26 1.24 -21.75 -24.39
C GLU A 26 1.67 -20.97 -23.14
N LYS A 27 1.09 -19.78 -22.97
CA LYS A 27 1.30 -18.94 -21.79
C LYS A 27 0.84 -19.74 -20.56
N MET A 28 1.76 -20.45 -19.90
CA MET A 28 1.46 -21.13 -18.65
C MET A 28 1.09 -20.06 -17.61
N GLN A 29 -0.19 -19.99 -17.28
CA GLN A 29 -0.72 -19.09 -16.25
C GLN A 29 -1.09 -19.93 -15.03
N PHE A 30 -0.57 -19.50 -13.88
CA PHE A 30 -0.81 -20.15 -12.60
C PHE A 30 -1.62 -19.23 -11.68
N TYR A 31 -2.47 -19.84 -10.85
CA TYR A 31 -3.26 -19.15 -9.84
C TYR A 31 -2.86 -19.65 -8.46
N TYR A 32 -2.44 -18.72 -7.60
CA TYR A 32 -2.07 -18.98 -6.22
C TYR A 32 -3.30 -18.84 -5.32
N HIS A 33 -3.58 -19.88 -4.55
CA HIS A 33 -4.65 -19.92 -3.55
C HIS A 33 -4.00 -19.84 -2.17
N LEU A 34 -4.24 -18.72 -1.49
CA LEU A 34 -3.55 -18.34 -0.28
C LEU A 34 -4.32 -18.75 0.99
N ASP A 35 -3.59 -19.00 2.08
CA ASP A 35 -4.15 -19.14 3.42
C ASP A 35 -4.53 -17.79 4.05
N HIS A 36 -4.97 -17.80 5.31
CA HIS A 36 -5.38 -16.57 6.04
C HIS A 36 -4.22 -15.62 6.34
N LEU A 37 -2.97 -16.05 6.11
CA LEU A 37 -1.77 -15.24 6.27
C LEU A 37 -1.11 -14.87 4.92
N GLY A 38 -1.68 -15.30 3.80
CA GLY A 38 -1.14 -15.01 2.48
C GLY A 38 -0.07 -16.00 2.00
N SER A 39 0.15 -17.11 2.69
CA SER A 39 1.04 -18.18 2.22
C SER A 39 0.36 -19.00 1.13
N SER A 40 1.11 -19.45 0.13
CA SER A 40 0.58 -20.26 -0.97
C SER A 40 0.31 -21.68 -0.52
N SER A 41 -0.96 -22.09 -0.49
CA SER A 41 -1.35 -23.47 -0.15
C SER A 41 -1.60 -24.31 -1.40
N TYR A 42 -2.31 -23.77 -2.39
CA TYR A 42 -2.55 -24.47 -3.66
C TYR A 42 -2.17 -23.59 -4.83
N ILE A 43 -1.63 -24.22 -5.87
CA ILE A 43 -1.35 -23.57 -7.15
C ILE A 43 -2.10 -24.34 -8.22
N THR A 44 -2.88 -23.65 -9.05
CA THR A 44 -3.65 -24.27 -10.15
C THR A 44 -3.27 -23.69 -11.51
N ASN A 45 -3.49 -24.45 -12.59
CA ASN A 45 -3.35 -23.97 -13.97
C ASN A 45 -4.62 -23.23 -14.46
N LEU A 46 -4.64 -22.86 -15.75
CA LEU A 46 -5.78 -22.22 -16.44
C LEU A 46 -7.07 -23.04 -16.41
N ASP A 47 -6.95 -24.36 -16.40
CA ASP A 47 -8.08 -25.29 -16.39
C ASP A 47 -8.59 -25.56 -14.97
N GLY A 48 -7.96 -24.95 -13.95
CA GLY A 48 -8.30 -25.13 -12.54
C GLY A 48 -7.79 -26.44 -11.95
N GLU A 49 -6.94 -27.17 -12.66
CA GLU A 49 -6.27 -28.35 -12.13
C GLU A 49 -5.20 -27.92 -11.12
N VAL A 50 -5.13 -28.61 -9.98
CA VAL A 50 -4.04 -28.42 -9.02
C VAL A 50 -2.74 -28.81 -9.72
N MET A 51 -1.72 -27.96 -9.57
CA MET A 51 -0.36 -28.14 -10.06
C MET A 51 0.61 -28.39 -8.90
N GLN A 52 0.35 -27.75 -7.76
CA GLN A 52 1.11 -27.93 -6.53
C GLN A 52 0.21 -27.74 -5.31
N HIS A 53 0.46 -28.52 -4.26
CA HIS A 53 -0.09 -28.34 -2.92
C HIS A 53 1.04 -28.22 -1.90
N ILE A 54 1.02 -27.18 -1.08
CA ILE A 54 2.04 -26.87 -0.09
C ILE A 54 1.37 -26.63 1.27
N GLU A 55 1.91 -27.21 2.33
CA GLU A 55 1.57 -26.88 3.71
C GLU A 55 2.82 -26.48 4.47
N TYR A 56 2.69 -25.55 5.41
CA TYR A 56 3.80 -25.05 6.22
C TYR A 56 3.60 -25.36 7.69
N VAL A 57 4.69 -25.60 8.41
CA VAL A 57 4.69 -25.49 9.88
C VAL A 57 4.57 -24.01 10.29
N PRO A 58 4.22 -23.69 11.55
CA PRO A 58 3.93 -22.32 11.96
C PRO A 58 4.99 -21.27 11.59
N PHE A 59 6.28 -21.61 11.62
CA PHE A 59 7.37 -20.67 11.31
C PHE A 59 7.81 -20.69 9.84
N GLY A 60 7.13 -21.48 8.99
CA GLY A 60 7.29 -21.41 7.56
C GLY A 60 8.17 -22.46 6.91
N GLU A 61 8.67 -23.44 7.67
CA GLU A 61 9.22 -24.65 7.07
C GLU A 61 8.13 -25.39 6.31
N VAL A 62 8.48 -25.92 5.15
CA VAL A 62 7.54 -26.68 4.32
C VAL A 62 7.31 -28.04 4.96
N PHE A 63 6.06 -28.29 5.35
CA PHE A 63 5.58 -29.55 5.92
C PHE A 63 5.16 -30.54 4.83
N ILE A 64 4.39 -30.08 3.85
CA ILE A 64 3.96 -30.85 2.67
C ILE A 64 4.32 -30.06 1.43
N ASP A 65 4.85 -30.74 0.41
CA ASP A 65 5.03 -30.21 -0.94
C ASP A 65 4.74 -31.32 -1.96
N GLU A 66 3.63 -31.18 -2.66
CA GLU A 66 3.16 -32.17 -3.63
C GLU A 66 3.00 -31.53 -5.01
N LEU A 67 3.89 -31.89 -5.92
CA LEU A 67 3.85 -31.46 -7.33
C LEU A 67 3.10 -32.47 -8.19
N GLU A 68 2.26 -32.01 -9.11
CA GLU A 68 1.49 -32.89 -9.99
C GLU A 68 2.35 -33.62 -11.04
N LEU A 69 3.52 -33.06 -11.38
CA LEU A 69 4.50 -33.74 -12.22
C LEU A 69 5.03 -35.03 -11.56
N THR A 70 5.15 -35.04 -10.22
CA THR A 70 5.53 -36.24 -9.45
C THR A 70 4.39 -37.27 -9.34
N ARG A 71 3.12 -36.85 -9.42
CA ARG A 71 1.96 -37.76 -9.45
C ARG A 71 1.82 -38.50 -10.78
N LYS A 72 2.00 -37.81 -11.90
CA LYS A 72 1.88 -38.42 -13.24
C LYS A 72 3.03 -39.39 -13.57
N SER A 73 4.23 -39.19 -13.02
CA SER A 73 5.33 -40.17 -13.12
C SER A 73 5.05 -41.46 -12.34
N ALA A 74 4.39 -41.38 -11.19
CA ALA A 74 4.01 -42.54 -10.38
C ALA A 74 2.93 -43.43 -11.06
N ALA A 75 2.03 -42.82 -11.83
CA ALA A 75 0.99 -43.53 -12.59
C ALA A 75 1.51 -44.21 -13.87
N ALA A 76 2.65 -43.77 -14.43
CA ALA A 76 3.21 -44.25 -15.69
C ALA A 76 4.19 -45.44 -15.55
N GLY A 77 4.33 -46.03 -14.36
CA GLY A 77 5.11 -47.25 -14.15
C GLY A 77 6.63 -47.12 -14.36
N LYS A 78 7.18 -45.90 -14.38
CA LYS A 78 8.63 -45.64 -14.43
C LYS A 78 9.02 -44.74 -13.25
N ALA A 79 9.86 -45.30 -12.37
CA ALA A 79 10.28 -44.80 -11.06
C ALA A 79 9.28 -45.06 -9.93
N ASN A 80 9.66 -45.99 -9.06
CA ASN A 80 8.98 -46.29 -7.81
C ASN A 80 9.28 -45.18 -6.80
N CYS A 81 8.41 -44.18 -6.73
CA CYS A 81 8.24 -43.33 -5.56
C CYS A 81 6.84 -43.51 -4.95
N ASN A 82 6.25 -44.70 -5.11
CA ASN A 82 4.99 -45.03 -4.46
C ASN A 82 5.25 -45.38 -3.00
N ASN A 83 4.57 -44.62 -2.14
CA ASN A 83 4.35 -44.85 -0.71
C ASN A 83 5.54 -44.67 0.22
N THR A 84 5.73 -43.43 0.65
CA THR A 84 5.98 -43.15 2.07
C THR A 84 5.08 -42.00 2.53
N TRP A 85 3.85 -42.35 2.91
CA TRP A 85 3.27 -41.75 4.10
C TRP A 85 4.13 -42.17 5.30
N ASN A 86 5.29 -41.54 5.53
CA ASN A 86 5.98 -41.68 6.80
C ASN A 86 7.04 -40.58 7.08
N THR A 87 6.71 -39.79 8.09
CA THR A 87 7.55 -38.96 8.97
C THR A 87 7.84 -37.49 8.61
N PRO A 88 7.78 -36.58 9.62
CA PRO A 88 7.51 -35.15 9.44
C PRO A 88 8.76 -34.26 9.47
N TYR A 89 9.93 -34.79 9.08
CA TYR A 89 11.18 -34.04 9.08
C TYR A 89 11.94 -34.30 7.78
N ARG A 90 12.49 -33.23 7.17
CA ARG A 90 13.50 -33.32 6.09
C ARG A 90 14.85 -33.86 6.59
N PHE A 91 14.85 -34.87 7.46
CA PHE A 91 16.03 -35.65 7.83
C PHE A 91 15.90 -37.06 7.24
N ASN A 92 15.92 -37.13 5.91
CA ASN A 92 16.50 -38.26 5.18
C ASN A 92 16.58 -37.85 3.72
N ASP A 93 17.64 -37.11 3.39
CA ASP A 93 18.24 -37.29 2.08
C ASP A 93 18.41 -38.79 1.85
N CYS A 94 18.05 -39.24 0.65
CA CYS A 94 18.48 -40.51 0.12
C CYS A 94 20.02 -40.52 0.06
N ALA A 95 20.66 -40.78 1.21
CA ALA A 95 22.08 -41.00 1.32
C ALA A 95 22.37 -42.46 0.97
N ASN A 96 22.98 -42.62 -0.21
CA ASN A 96 23.69 -43.79 -0.73
C ASN A 96 22.82 -44.98 -1.18
N GLU A 97 22.99 -45.55 -2.37
CA GLU A 97 24.27 -45.89 -3.03
C GLU A 97 24.21 -45.75 -4.58
N GLY A 98 25.20 -45.06 -5.15
CA GLY A 98 25.78 -45.45 -6.45
C GLY A 98 25.07 -45.09 -7.75
N ARG A 99 24.00 -44.28 -7.77
CA ARG A 99 23.43 -43.77 -9.04
C ARG A 99 23.27 -42.26 -8.96
N GLY A 100 23.86 -41.58 -9.93
CA GLY A 100 23.96 -40.12 -9.97
C GLY A 100 22.63 -39.44 -9.64
N LYS A 101 22.72 -38.34 -8.89
CA LYS A 101 21.64 -37.37 -8.68
C LYS A 101 20.85 -37.25 -9.97
N LEU A 102 19.68 -37.89 -10.04
CA LEU A 102 18.68 -37.56 -11.03
C LEU A 102 18.13 -36.23 -10.55
N ALA A 103 18.82 -35.15 -10.94
CA ALA A 103 18.23 -33.85 -10.98
C ALA A 103 16.97 -34.00 -11.83
N CYS A 104 15.80 -33.97 -11.21
CA CYS A 104 14.56 -33.68 -11.91
C CYS A 104 14.78 -32.32 -12.56
N THR A 105 15.22 -32.36 -13.82
CA THR A 105 15.45 -31.17 -14.65
C THR A 105 14.05 -30.72 -15.06
N MET A 106 13.41 -29.99 -14.17
CA MET A 106 12.19 -29.26 -14.50
C MET A 106 12.56 -28.25 -15.59
N PRO A 107 11.73 -28.05 -16.63
CA PRO A 107 11.92 -26.93 -17.53
C PRO A 107 11.92 -25.65 -16.70
N SER A 108 12.96 -24.83 -16.86
CA SER A 108 13.32 -23.68 -16.01
C SER A 108 12.28 -22.56 -15.89
N ALA A 109 11.06 -22.75 -16.38
CA ALA A 109 9.94 -21.82 -16.28
C ALA A 109 8.94 -22.20 -15.17
N ALA A 110 9.03 -23.41 -14.60
CA ALA A 110 8.11 -23.93 -13.57
C ALA A 110 8.83 -24.22 -12.24
N ASN A 111 9.76 -23.36 -11.81
CA ASN A 111 9.99 -23.18 -10.38
C ASN A 111 8.70 -22.56 -9.82
N CYS A 112 7.73 -23.39 -9.44
CA CYS A 112 6.62 -22.92 -8.64
C CYS A 112 7.21 -22.43 -7.32
N ARG A 113 7.41 -21.11 -7.24
CA ARG A 113 8.03 -20.44 -6.11
C ARG A 113 7.19 -20.71 -4.87
N VAL A 114 7.81 -21.33 -3.86
CA VAL A 114 7.23 -21.49 -2.54
C VAL A 114 7.14 -20.10 -1.92
N GLU A 115 5.92 -19.64 -1.65
CA GLU A 115 5.67 -18.33 -1.04
C GLU A 115 5.05 -18.50 0.34
N LEU A 116 5.80 -18.13 1.39
CA LEU A 116 5.28 -18.02 2.77
C LEU A 116 4.91 -16.57 3.05
N ASN A 117 3.67 -16.29 3.45
CA ASN A 117 3.16 -14.92 3.62
C ASN A 117 3.45 -14.03 2.39
N ALA A 118 3.31 -14.60 1.19
CA ALA A 118 3.66 -13.99 -0.10
C ALA A 118 5.15 -13.57 -0.27
N LYS A 119 6.05 -14.12 0.55
CA LYS A 119 7.50 -13.88 0.47
C LYS A 119 8.22 -15.02 -0.22
N GLU A 120 9.13 -14.66 -1.10
CA GLU A 120 9.91 -15.60 -1.90
C GLU A 120 10.88 -16.39 -1.01
N PHE A 121 10.84 -17.70 -1.17
CA PHE A 121 11.88 -18.60 -0.69
C PHE A 121 13.07 -18.58 -1.64
N ASP A 122 14.26 -18.29 -1.10
CA ASP A 122 15.52 -18.35 -1.82
C ASP A 122 16.13 -19.75 -1.72
N GLU A 123 16.06 -20.51 -2.81
CA GLU A 123 16.54 -21.90 -2.90
C GLU A 123 18.06 -22.03 -2.72
N GLU A 124 18.85 -20.96 -2.93
CA GLU A 124 20.30 -21.02 -2.75
C GLU A 124 20.72 -20.92 -1.28
N THR A 125 19.88 -20.28 -0.47
CA THR A 125 20.19 -19.98 0.94
C THR A 125 19.26 -20.65 1.95
N ASP A 126 18.14 -21.23 1.51
CA ASP A 126 17.06 -21.78 2.32
C ASP A 126 16.37 -20.75 3.25
N LEU A 127 16.34 -19.49 2.82
CA LEU A 127 15.80 -18.37 3.60
C LEU A 127 14.62 -17.71 2.87
N TYR A 128 13.71 -17.09 3.64
CA TYR A 128 12.69 -16.23 3.05
C TYR A 128 13.14 -14.77 3.01
N TYR A 129 13.02 -14.15 1.84
CA TYR A 129 13.35 -12.74 1.67
C TYR A 129 12.14 -11.84 1.96
N TYR A 130 12.21 -11.05 3.04
CA TYR A 130 11.17 -10.12 3.47
C TYR A 130 11.51 -8.66 3.10
N GLY A 131 12.38 -8.42 2.12
CA GLY A 131 12.78 -7.06 1.73
C GLY A 131 13.82 -6.46 2.66
N ALA A 132 13.44 -6.16 3.91
CA ALA A 132 14.32 -5.54 4.89
C ALA A 132 15.26 -6.54 5.57
N ARG A 133 14.85 -7.82 5.67
CA ARG A 133 15.59 -8.90 6.36
C ARG A 133 15.35 -10.24 5.68
N TYR A 134 16.24 -11.19 5.97
CA TYR A 134 16.04 -12.61 5.68
C TYR A 134 15.55 -13.34 6.93
N MET A 135 14.48 -14.14 6.76
CA MET A 135 13.90 -14.99 7.81
C MET A 135 14.39 -16.42 7.61
N ASP A 136 14.91 -17.00 8.68
CA ASP A 136 15.29 -18.41 8.72
C ASP A 136 14.13 -19.23 9.31
N PRO A 137 13.43 -20.04 8.49
CA PRO A 137 12.28 -20.80 8.96
C PRO A 137 12.68 -21.93 9.91
N GLN A 138 13.87 -22.52 9.75
CA GLN A 138 14.36 -23.63 10.59
C GLN A 138 14.71 -23.15 11.99
N ASN A 139 15.38 -21.99 12.07
CA ASN A 139 15.72 -21.37 13.36
C ASN A 139 14.62 -20.47 13.90
N SER A 140 13.51 -20.30 13.16
CA SER A 140 12.33 -19.53 13.57
C SER A 140 12.64 -18.06 13.92
N MET A 141 13.62 -17.46 13.25
CA MET A 141 14.16 -16.15 13.62
C MET A 141 14.65 -15.32 12.42
N TRP A 142 14.78 -14.01 12.63
CA TRP A 142 15.48 -13.13 11.70
C TRP A 142 16.98 -13.39 11.75
N LEU A 143 17.66 -13.30 10.60
CA LEU A 143 19.13 -13.29 10.56
C LEU A 143 19.72 -11.91 10.92
N GLY A 144 18.94 -10.84 10.77
CA GLY A 144 19.33 -9.47 11.11
C GLY A 144 18.56 -8.90 12.29
N VAL A 145 19.20 -8.02 13.08
CA VAL A 145 18.54 -7.27 14.15
C VAL A 145 17.46 -6.35 13.58
N ASP A 146 16.30 -6.35 14.21
CA ASP A 146 15.19 -5.44 13.89
C ASP A 146 15.63 -3.97 14.01
N PRO A 147 15.52 -3.16 12.94
CA PRO A 147 15.80 -1.73 13.01
C PRO A 147 14.95 -0.98 14.06
N LEU A 148 13.80 -1.53 14.44
CA LEU A 148 12.91 -1.01 15.47
C LEU A 148 13.09 -1.69 16.84
N THR A 149 14.16 -2.47 17.04
CA THR A 149 14.41 -3.20 18.30
C THR A 149 14.36 -2.30 19.53
N GLU A 150 14.83 -1.05 19.45
CA GLU A 150 14.82 -0.09 20.56
C GLU A 150 13.41 0.31 21.01
N LYS A 151 12.42 0.23 20.11
CA LYS A 151 11.02 0.54 20.37
C LYS A 151 10.32 -0.59 21.15
N TYR A 152 10.85 -1.80 21.10
CA TYR A 152 10.27 -3.00 21.71
C TYR A 152 11.29 -3.66 22.63
N PRO A 153 11.67 -3.02 23.76
CA PRO A 153 12.72 -3.52 24.65
C PRO A 153 12.37 -4.87 25.30
N ASN A 154 11.09 -5.26 25.27
CA ASN A 154 10.58 -6.53 25.77
C ASN A 154 10.65 -7.67 24.73
N LEU A 155 11.13 -7.40 23.52
CA LEU A 155 11.33 -8.38 22.45
C LEU A 155 12.80 -8.40 22.02
N THR A 156 13.30 -9.57 21.65
CA THR A 156 14.61 -9.66 21.01
C THR A 156 14.52 -9.11 19.59
N GLY A 157 15.53 -8.36 19.15
CA GLY A 157 15.60 -7.84 17.78
C GLY A 157 15.62 -8.93 16.70
N TYR A 158 15.78 -10.20 17.07
CA TYR A 158 15.70 -11.33 16.14
C TYR A 158 14.33 -12.03 16.12
N CYS A 159 13.38 -11.56 16.95
CA CYS A 159 12.08 -12.22 17.12
C CYS A 159 11.23 -12.09 15.85
N TYR A 160 10.85 -13.22 15.28
CA TYR A 160 9.86 -13.27 14.22
C TYR A 160 8.45 -13.21 14.83
N THR A 161 7.60 -12.29 14.34
CA THR A 161 6.14 -12.22 14.62
C THR A 161 5.73 -12.30 16.11
N ASN A 162 6.56 -11.79 17.02
CA ASN A 162 6.34 -11.90 18.47
C ASN A 162 6.11 -13.37 18.91
N ASN A 163 6.82 -14.31 18.29
CA ASN A 163 6.69 -15.76 18.47
C ASN A 163 5.27 -16.31 18.25
N ASN A 164 4.45 -15.63 17.43
CA ASN A 164 3.11 -16.11 17.09
C ASN A 164 2.85 -15.97 15.57
N PRO A 165 3.55 -16.78 14.75
CA PRO A 165 3.46 -16.71 13.30
C PRO A 165 2.18 -17.31 12.72
N VAL A 166 1.34 -17.96 13.55
CA VAL A 166 0.00 -18.44 13.17
C VAL A 166 -1.00 -17.29 13.12
N LYS A 167 -0.73 -16.22 13.88
CA LYS A 167 -1.62 -15.05 14.03
C LYS A 167 -1.05 -13.79 13.39
N TYR A 168 0.26 -13.61 13.40
CA TYR A 168 0.94 -12.40 12.94
C TYR A 168 1.91 -12.73 11.80
N ILE A 169 2.09 -11.75 10.91
CA ILE A 169 3.06 -11.76 9.81
C ILE A 169 3.95 -10.54 10.01
N ASP A 170 5.23 -10.61 9.67
CA ASP A 170 6.06 -9.41 9.58
C ASP A 170 5.83 -8.73 8.21
N PRO A 171 5.03 -7.65 8.15
CA PRO A 171 4.41 -7.17 6.91
C PRO A 171 5.22 -6.05 6.25
N THR A 172 6.56 -6.14 6.34
CA THR A 172 7.60 -5.16 5.93
C THR A 172 7.42 -4.49 4.53
N GLY A 173 6.42 -3.62 4.43
CA GLY A 173 6.14 -2.74 3.29
C GLY A 173 4.87 -3.16 2.57
N THR A 174 3.71 -2.85 3.14
CA THR A 174 2.38 -3.11 2.55
C THR A 174 1.67 -1.78 2.40
N ASP A 175 2.00 -1.10 1.31
CA ASP A 175 1.63 0.29 1.16
C ASP A 175 0.42 0.47 0.25
N TRP A 176 -0.40 1.45 0.61
CA TRP A 176 -1.43 1.97 -0.27
C TRP A 176 -0.79 2.89 -1.30
N TYR A 177 -1.21 2.75 -2.55
CA TYR A 177 -0.76 3.59 -3.65
C TYR A 177 -1.93 4.37 -4.23
N ARG A 178 -1.75 5.68 -4.42
CA ARG A 178 -2.77 6.59 -4.93
C ARG A 178 -2.29 7.30 -6.19
N ASN A 179 -3.13 7.35 -7.21
CA ASN A 179 -2.91 8.20 -8.37
C ASN A 179 -3.35 9.64 -8.07
N ASP A 180 -2.48 10.60 -8.36
CA ASP A 180 -2.71 12.01 -8.01
C ASP A 180 -3.80 12.68 -8.86
N GLU A 181 -4.21 12.10 -10.00
CA GLU A 181 -5.15 12.71 -10.96
C GLU A 181 -6.53 12.06 -10.91
N THR A 182 -6.57 10.75 -11.07
CA THR A 182 -7.80 9.96 -11.07
C THR A 182 -8.30 9.70 -9.66
N ALA A 183 -7.38 9.80 -8.69
CA ALA A 183 -7.62 9.46 -7.31
C ALA A 183 -7.90 7.95 -7.10
N ALA A 184 -7.60 7.13 -8.13
CA ALA A 184 -7.63 5.68 -8.05
C ALA A 184 -6.62 5.19 -7.02
N ILE A 185 -7.00 4.16 -6.28
CA ILE A 185 -6.22 3.62 -5.17
C ILE A 185 -6.20 2.11 -5.26
N PHE A 186 -5.05 1.53 -4.97
CA PHE A 186 -4.93 0.11 -4.75
C PHE A 186 -3.89 -0.14 -3.68
N TRP A 187 -3.96 -1.33 -3.12
CA TRP A 187 -2.98 -1.83 -2.19
C TRP A 187 -2.05 -2.79 -2.92
N GLN A 188 -0.76 -2.66 -2.68
CA GLN A 188 0.24 -3.59 -3.18
C GLN A 188 1.35 -3.76 -2.15
N GLU A 189 1.76 -5.01 -1.93
CA GLU A 189 2.97 -5.32 -1.20
C GLU A 189 4.20 -4.68 -1.88
N GLY A 190 4.88 -3.81 -1.16
CA GLY A 190 6.12 -3.13 -1.53
C GLY A 190 6.35 -1.88 -0.70
N ASN A 191 7.58 -1.38 -0.72
CA ASN A 191 8.02 -0.14 -0.06
C ASN A 191 8.45 0.94 -1.07
N ALA A 192 8.05 0.79 -2.33
CA ALA A 192 8.42 1.72 -3.38
C ALA A 192 7.79 3.09 -3.11
N ASN A 193 8.53 4.17 -3.37
CA ASN A 193 8.00 5.53 -3.19
C ASN A 193 6.85 5.83 -4.17
N SER A 194 6.90 5.22 -5.35
CA SER A 194 5.87 5.24 -6.37
C SER A 194 5.95 3.98 -7.24
N ILE A 195 4.87 3.71 -7.97
CA ILE A 195 4.78 2.62 -8.94
C ILE A 195 4.02 3.08 -10.17
N THR A 196 4.42 2.58 -11.33
CA THR A 196 3.69 2.74 -12.58
C THR A 196 2.77 1.54 -12.79
N TYR A 197 1.47 1.79 -12.97
CA TYR A 197 0.50 0.76 -13.31
C TYR A 197 -0.38 1.26 -14.47
N ASP A 198 -0.47 0.47 -15.54
CA ASP A 198 -1.23 0.82 -16.76
C ASP A 198 -0.87 2.21 -17.33
N GLY A 199 0.43 2.55 -17.31
CA GLY A 199 0.95 3.84 -17.76
C GLY A 199 0.60 5.03 -16.85
N GLN A 200 -0.03 4.80 -15.71
CA GLN A 200 -0.34 5.82 -14.71
C GLN A 200 0.60 5.69 -13.50
N GLU A 201 1.05 6.82 -12.98
CA GLU A 201 1.88 6.88 -11.77
C GLU A 201 1.01 6.87 -10.51
N TYR A 202 1.41 6.06 -9.53
CA TYR A 202 0.78 6.00 -8.23
C TYR A 202 1.82 6.22 -7.14
N ARG A 203 1.50 7.11 -6.22
CA ARG A 203 2.35 7.53 -5.10
C ARG A 203 2.04 6.71 -3.87
N ASN A 204 3.08 6.33 -3.13
CA ASN A 204 2.94 5.68 -1.84
C ASN A 204 2.32 6.64 -0.81
N ILE A 205 1.18 6.24 -0.25
CA ILE A 205 0.45 6.96 0.81
C ILE A 205 0.54 6.27 2.18
N GLY A 206 1.40 5.26 2.28
CA GLY A 206 1.76 4.53 3.48
C GLY A 206 0.79 3.40 3.85
N GLU A 207 0.99 2.88 5.06
CA GLU A 207 0.30 1.69 5.57
C GLU A 207 -1.17 1.93 5.94
N THR A 208 -1.65 3.18 5.99
CA THR A 208 -3.03 3.45 6.43
C THR A 208 -3.79 4.26 5.41
N TYR A 209 -5.02 3.85 5.14
CA TYR A 209 -5.91 4.55 4.24
C TYR A 209 -7.35 4.49 4.76
N SER A 210 -8.18 5.46 4.36
CA SER A 210 -9.59 5.49 4.74
C SER A 210 -10.44 5.70 3.50
N ILE A 211 -11.52 4.92 3.35
CA ILE A 211 -12.52 5.10 2.29
C ILE A 211 -13.88 5.43 2.87
N TYR A 212 -14.67 6.12 2.04
CA TYR A 212 -16.09 6.31 2.26
C TYR A 212 -16.87 5.42 1.31
N GLN A 213 -17.76 4.59 1.85
CA GLN A 213 -18.66 3.75 1.06
C GLN A 213 -19.99 3.58 1.77
N SER A 214 -21.10 3.86 1.08
CA SER A 214 -22.46 3.60 1.56
C SER A 214 -22.77 4.19 2.95
N GLY A 215 -22.31 5.41 3.24
CA GLY A 215 -22.53 6.04 4.54
C GLY A 215 -21.55 5.60 5.63
N MET A 216 -20.59 4.73 5.34
CA MET A 216 -19.63 4.23 6.32
C MET A 216 -18.21 4.67 5.95
N ARG A 217 -17.43 5.02 6.97
CA ARG A 217 -15.97 5.15 6.87
C ARG A 217 -15.34 3.82 7.25
N TYR A 218 -14.48 3.32 6.37
CA TYR A 218 -13.64 2.15 6.60
C TYR A 218 -12.20 2.63 6.74
N ASP A 219 -11.62 2.42 7.91
CA ASP A 219 -10.20 2.68 8.14
C ASP A 219 -9.43 1.38 7.94
N TYR A 220 -8.45 1.44 7.06
CA TYR A 220 -7.54 0.36 6.75
C TYR A 220 -6.20 0.60 7.43
N GLN A 221 -5.64 -0.50 7.93
CA GLN A 221 -4.21 -0.63 8.13
C GLN A 221 -3.78 -1.81 7.26
N GLN A 222 -2.92 -1.52 6.30
CA GLN A 222 -2.54 -2.43 5.23
C GLN A 222 -3.81 -2.87 4.48
N ASP A 223 -3.95 -4.13 4.14
CA ASP A 223 -5.15 -4.68 3.49
C ASP A 223 -6.32 -4.97 4.46
N LYS A 224 -6.14 -4.71 5.76
CA LYS A 224 -7.11 -5.04 6.80
C LYS A 224 -7.92 -3.84 7.26
N ILE A 225 -9.23 -4.03 7.34
CA ILE A 225 -10.13 -3.06 7.98
C ILE A 225 -9.90 -3.13 9.49
N ILE A 226 -9.44 -2.03 10.08
CA ILE A 226 -9.23 -1.89 11.53
C ILE A 226 -10.40 -1.22 12.23
N LYS A 227 -11.19 -0.43 11.50
CA LYS A 227 -12.36 0.25 12.06
C LYS A 227 -13.39 0.53 10.99
N VAL A 228 -14.65 0.37 11.38
CA VAL A 228 -15.81 0.81 10.59
C VAL A 228 -16.62 1.75 11.46
N SER A 229 -16.94 2.94 10.95
CA SER A 229 -17.72 3.93 11.68
C SER A 229 -18.72 4.62 10.79
N ASP A 230 -19.86 5.01 11.37
CA ASP A 230 -20.86 5.80 10.68
C ASP A 230 -20.27 7.14 10.21
N ALA A 231 -20.40 7.39 8.92
CA ALA A 231 -20.02 8.62 8.24
C ALA A 231 -21.19 9.22 7.45
N SER A 232 -22.40 8.64 7.55
CA SER A 232 -23.64 9.38 7.39
C SER A 232 -23.63 10.53 8.41
N GLY A 233 -24.31 11.65 8.27
CA GLY A 233 -24.11 12.82 9.15
C GLY A 233 -22.76 13.55 9.00
N ARG A 234 -21.68 12.89 8.52
CA ARG A 234 -20.38 13.49 8.11
C ARG A 234 -20.27 13.65 6.59
N PHE A 235 -21.42 13.67 5.92
CA PHE A 235 -21.60 13.54 4.47
C PHE A 235 -20.85 14.58 3.62
N ASN A 236 -20.66 14.41 2.30
CA ASN A 236 -20.49 13.30 1.36
C ASN A 236 -20.60 13.99 0.00
N VAL A 237 -19.47 14.26 -0.64
CA VAL A 237 -19.46 14.41 -2.10
C VAL A 237 -19.51 12.98 -2.60
N GLU A 238 -20.49 12.56 -3.39
CA GLU A 238 -20.52 11.20 -3.94
C GLU A 238 -19.16 10.91 -4.63
N GLY A 239 -18.48 9.84 -4.22
CA GLY A 239 -17.08 9.57 -4.63
C GLY A 239 -16.00 10.36 -3.85
N GLY A 240 -16.34 10.90 -2.68
CA GLY A 240 -15.46 11.69 -1.84
C GLY A 240 -14.33 10.88 -1.21
N GLN A 241 -13.20 11.53 -0.94
CA GLN A 241 -11.97 10.92 -0.47
C GLN A 241 -11.49 11.53 0.84
N TYR A 242 -10.79 10.72 1.63
CA TYR A 242 -10.04 11.18 2.79
C TYR A 242 -8.62 11.55 2.40
N ILE A 243 -8.09 12.59 3.05
CA ILE A 243 -6.66 12.93 2.94
C ILE A 243 -5.86 11.81 3.61
N PRO A 244 -4.85 11.22 2.95
CA PRO A 244 -4.03 10.18 3.56
C PRO A 244 -3.20 10.75 4.72
N LYS A 245 -2.89 9.91 5.72
CA LYS A 245 -2.07 10.31 6.88
C LYS A 245 -0.61 10.57 6.53
N SER A 246 -0.15 10.07 5.40
CA SER A 246 1.16 10.38 4.84
C SER A 246 1.16 10.20 3.34
N PHE A 247 2.16 10.76 2.67
CA PHE A 247 2.48 10.44 1.29
C PHE A 247 3.95 10.76 1.01
N ILE A 248 4.54 10.11 0.01
CA ILE A 248 5.93 10.35 -0.41
C ILE A 248 5.93 11.29 -1.63
N THR A 249 6.61 12.43 -1.60
CA THR A 249 6.76 13.30 -2.79
C THR A 249 7.83 12.75 -3.76
N ASP A 250 7.85 13.23 -5.00
CA ASP A 250 8.72 12.70 -6.07
C ASP A 250 10.22 12.89 -5.78
N ASP A 251 10.56 13.84 -4.91
CA ASP A 251 11.91 14.03 -4.35
C ASP A 251 12.27 13.01 -3.25
N GLY A 252 11.38 12.07 -2.94
CA GLY A 252 11.53 11.06 -1.89
C GLY A 252 11.13 11.53 -0.49
N THR A 253 10.66 12.77 -0.32
CA THR A 253 10.30 13.29 1.01
C THR A 253 9.00 12.65 1.51
N LYS A 254 9.03 12.04 2.69
CA LYS A 254 7.82 11.61 3.40
C LYS A 254 7.13 12.78 4.08
N VAL A 255 5.91 13.09 3.63
CA VAL A 255 5.05 14.10 4.22
C VAL A 255 4.06 13.43 5.18
N SER A 256 4.04 13.88 6.43
CA SER A 256 3.06 13.44 7.42
C SER A 256 1.90 14.43 7.53
N VAL A 257 0.67 13.93 7.53
CA VAL A 257 -0.55 14.73 7.67
C VAL A 257 -1.19 14.45 9.01
N THR A 258 -1.31 15.48 9.84
CA THR A 258 -2.09 15.42 11.08
C THR A 258 -3.41 16.15 10.93
N PHE A 259 -4.40 15.70 11.68
CA PHE A 259 -5.72 16.32 11.76
C PHE A 259 -5.92 16.81 13.19
N LYS A 260 -5.68 18.09 13.46
CA LYS A 260 -5.97 18.65 14.78
C LYS A 260 -7.44 18.99 14.93
N TYR A 261 -8.09 18.21 15.79
CA TYR A 261 -9.42 18.48 16.31
C TYR A 261 -9.37 19.60 17.36
N LYS A 262 -9.13 20.85 16.94
CA LYS A 262 -9.19 22.05 17.81
C LYS A 262 -8.98 23.35 17.04
N SER A 263 -9.53 23.48 15.82
CA SER A 263 -9.68 24.82 15.26
C SER A 263 -10.57 25.66 16.19
N PRO A 264 -10.26 26.94 16.45
CA PRO A 264 -11.17 27.88 17.13
C PRO A 264 -12.58 27.93 16.50
N THR A 265 -12.72 27.50 15.24
CA THR A 265 -13.98 27.42 14.48
C THR A 265 -14.70 26.07 14.58
N GLY A 266 -14.17 25.08 15.32
CA GLY A 266 -14.88 23.87 15.71
C GLY A 266 -15.20 22.86 14.60
N GLY A 267 -14.42 22.82 13.52
CA GLY A 267 -14.54 21.80 12.45
C GLY A 267 -13.68 20.55 12.71
N TYR A 268 -14.01 19.47 11.99
CA TYR A 268 -13.19 18.27 11.90
C TYR A 268 -12.27 18.37 10.67
N GLY A 269 -10.98 18.05 10.84
CA GLY A 269 -10.01 18.06 9.76
C GLY A 269 -10.00 16.76 8.93
N ASP A 270 -10.57 15.67 9.45
CA ASP A 270 -10.44 14.33 8.87
C ASP A 270 -11.69 13.87 8.09
N TYR A 271 -12.46 14.82 7.56
CA TYR A 271 -13.67 14.53 6.78
C TYR A 271 -13.41 14.34 5.30
N ALA A 272 -14.31 13.60 4.65
CA ALA A 272 -14.22 13.32 3.24
C ALA A 272 -14.46 14.60 2.42
N LEU A 273 -13.68 14.75 1.36
CA LEU A 273 -13.65 15.89 0.45
C LEU A 273 -13.86 15.42 -0.98
N SER A 274 -14.06 16.37 -1.90
CA SER A 274 -13.95 16.05 -3.33
C SER A 274 -12.56 15.48 -3.66
N LYS A 275 -12.48 14.52 -4.58
CA LYS A 275 -11.20 13.98 -5.06
C LYS A 275 -10.24 15.08 -5.53
N ASP A 276 -10.78 16.11 -6.18
CA ASP A 276 -10.04 17.24 -6.73
C ASP A 276 -9.36 18.07 -5.63
N ALA A 277 -10.01 18.25 -4.47
CA ALA A 277 -9.42 18.96 -3.34
C ALA A 277 -8.26 18.16 -2.71
N VAL A 278 -8.40 16.84 -2.57
CA VAL A 278 -7.32 15.96 -2.08
C VAL A 278 -6.15 15.96 -3.06
N SER A 279 -6.44 15.86 -4.37
CA SER A 279 -5.43 15.91 -5.43
C SER A 279 -4.71 17.26 -5.49
N LEU A 280 -5.42 18.39 -5.35
CA LEU A 280 -4.82 19.72 -5.31
C LEU A 280 -3.80 19.83 -4.16
N LEU A 281 -4.14 19.31 -2.98
CA LEU A 281 -3.27 19.33 -1.82
C LEU A 281 -2.00 18.51 -2.04
N ILE A 282 -2.14 17.24 -2.45
CA ILE A 282 -1.01 16.32 -2.62
C ILE A 282 -0.09 16.81 -3.74
N LYS A 283 -0.64 17.19 -4.90
CA LYS A 283 0.16 17.74 -6.01
C LYS A 283 0.84 19.05 -5.63
N GLY A 284 0.13 19.95 -4.95
CA GLY A 284 0.70 21.22 -4.51
C GLY A 284 1.91 21.05 -3.59
N ILE A 285 1.86 20.09 -2.66
CA ILE A 285 2.98 19.80 -1.77
C ILE A 285 4.11 19.09 -2.53
N ASN A 286 3.77 18.18 -3.44
CA ASN A 286 4.75 17.54 -4.32
C ASN A 286 5.55 18.56 -5.12
N ASP A 287 4.87 19.46 -5.83
CA ASP A 287 5.50 20.45 -6.69
C ASP A 287 6.31 21.47 -5.88
N ALA A 288 5.85 21.83 -4.67
CA ALA A 288 6.60 22.65 -3.74
C ALA A 288 7.89 21.95 -3.27
N ASN A 289 7.83 20.66 -2.95
CA ASN A 289 8.99 19.87 -2.52
C ASN A 289 9.99 19.63 -3.64
N ILE A 290 9.53 19.33 -4.85
CA ILE A 290 10.38 19.29 -6.06
C ILE A 290 11.13 20.62 -6.24
N SER A 291 10.49 21.74 -5.89
CA SER A 291 11.09 23.07 -5.92
C SER A 291 11.98 23.40 -4.72
N GLY A 292 12.21 22.44 -3.81
CA GLY A 292 13.10 22.59 -2.66
C GLY A 292 12.45 23.09 -1.36
N ALA A 293 11.12 23.11 -1.25
CA ALA A 293 10.44 23.62 -0.05
C ALA A 293 10.77 22.82 1.23
N GLY A 294 11.00 21.51 1.09
CA GLY A 294 11.29 20.62 2.22
C GLY A 294 10.14 20.53 3.23
N ILE A 295 8.90 20.45 2.75
CA ILE A 295 7.70 20.20 3.55
C ILE A 295 7.69 18.72 3.94
N THR A 296 7.76 18.44 5.24
CA THR A 296 7.77 17.10 5.83
C THR A 296 6.53 16.83 6.68
N SER A 297 5.80 17.87 7.09
CA SER A 297 4.50 17.70 7.74
C SER A 297 3.56 18.87 7.51
N ILE A 298 2.27 18.57 7.51
CA ILE A 298 1.19 19.57 7.52
C ILE A 298 0.18 19.22 8.61
N ASP A 299 -0.48 20.25 9.14
CA ASP A 299 -1.56 20.10 10.10
C ASP A 299 -2.85 20.68 9.53
N VAL A 300 -3.75 19.78 9.13
CA VAL A 300 -5.04 20.11 8.54
C VAL A 300 -6.02 20.38 9.67
N SER A 301 -6.47 21.63 9.75
CA SER A 301 -7.32 22.10 10.84
C SER A 301 -8.80 21.99 10.52
N THR A 302 -9.18 22.10 9.24
CA THR A 302 -10.58 21.95 8.81
C THR A 302 -10.62 21.49 7.35
N THR A 303 -11.54 20.57 7.06
CA THR A 303 -11.86 20.15 5.69
C THR A 303 -13.31 20.46 5.39
N THR A 304 -14.22 19.56 5.76
CA THR A 304 -15.65 19.71 5.52
C THR A 304 -16.37 19.95 6.84
N THR A 305 -17.39 20.80 6.87
CA THR A 305 -18.31 21.02 8.02
C THR A 305 -17.72 21.65 9.30
N GLY A 306 -17.13 22.85 9.19
CA GLY A 306 -16.82 23.72 10.34
C GLY A 306 -17.82 24.89 10.50
N LYS A 307 -17.66 25.74 11.54
CA LYS A 307 -18.42 27.01 11.65
C LYS A 307 -18.02 27.99 10.54
N HIS A 308 -18.67 27.92 9.39
CA HIS A 308 -18.45 28.80 8.24
C HIS A 308 -19.78 29.42 7.78
N SER A 309 -19.76 30.35 6.83
CA SER A 309 -21.00 30.80 6.19
C SER A 309 -21.59 29.65 5.35
N PRO A 310 -22.92 29.45 5.28
CA PRO A 310 -23.54 28.36 4.51
C PRO A 310 -23.15 28.31 3.02
N SER A 311 -22.65 29.40 2.46
CA SER A 311 -22.13 29.52 1.09
C SER A 311 -20.66 29.10 0.93
N SER A 312 -19.97 28.74 2.00
CA SER A 312 -18.55 28.39 1.99
C SER A 312 -18.31 27.01 1.35
N ASN A 313 -17.17 26.86 0.66
CA ASN A 313 -16.76 25.58 0.06
C ASN A 313 -16.39 24.51 1.08
N HIS A 314 -16.27 24.86 2.36
CA HIS A 314 -16.19 23.90 3.46
C HIS A 314 -17.51 23.18 3.71
N TYR A 315 -18.63 23.63 3.15
CA TYR A 315 -19.91 22.91 3.28
C TYR A 315 -20.03 21.79 2.26
N ALA A 316 -20.51 20.65 2.74
CA ALA A 316 -20.81 19.49 1.90
C ALA A 316 -21.85 19.80 0.81
N SER A 317 -22.86 20.62 1.12
CA SER A 317 -23.84 21.10 0.12
C SER A 317 -23.20 21.90 -1.02
N ASN A 318 -22.02 22.47 -0.77
CA ASN A 318 -21.21 23.17 -1.76
C ASN A 318 -20.10 22.26 -2.33
N GLY A 319 -20.17 20.95 -2.11
CA GLY A 319 -19.28 19.95 -2.67
C GLY A 319 -18.06 19.60 -1.82
N GLY A 320 -17.90 20.18 -0.62
CA GLY A 320 -16.79 19.83 0.28
C GLY A 320 -15.42 19.92 -0.38
N ARG A 321 -15.09 21.13 -0.82
CA ARG A 321 -13.99 21.41 -1.76
C ARG A 321 -12.89 22.26 -1.16
N ALA A 322 -12.92 22.51 0.15
CA ALA A 322 -11.99 23.40 0.83
C ALA A 322 -11.20 22.71 1.94
N ILE A 323 -9.97 23.17 2.16
CA ILE A 323 -9.01 22.65 3.13
C ILE A 323 -8.32 23.84 3.81
N ASP A 324 -8.28 23.81 5.14
CA ASP A 324 -7.52 24.74 5.96
C ASP A 324 -6.31 24.03 6.59
N ILE A 325 -5.14 24.66 6.48
CA ILE A 325 -3.86 24.17 7.02
C ILE A 325 -3.30 25.20 7.98
N ASP A 326 -3.12 24.81 9.26
CA ASP A 326 -2.67 25.73 10.32
C ASP A 326 -1.15 25.72 10.50
N MET A 327 -0.50 24.60 10.19
CA MET A 327 0.94 24.41 10.40
C MET A 327 1.59 23.69 9.23
N VAL A 328 2.85 24.07 8.98
CA VAL A 328 3.75 23.40 8.06
C VAL A 328 5.05 23.13 8.83
N ASN A 329 5.53 21.88 8.80
CA ASN A 329 6.69 21.41 9.55
C ASN A 329 6.61 21.72 11.07
N GLY A 330 5.42 21.59 11.64
CA GLY A 330 5.16 21.91 13.05
C GLY A 330 5.22 23.41 13.39
N ILE A 331 5.40 24.29 12.40
CA ILE A 331 5.45 25.75 12.58
C ILE A 331 4.11 26.34 12.11
N PRO A 332 3.42 27.17 12.92
CA PRO A 332 2.21 27.86 12.49
C PRO A 332 2.45 28.67 11.21
N VAL A 333 1.48 28.68 10.28
CA VAL A 333 1.66 29.36 8.99
C VAL A 333 1.75 30.89 9.13
N LYS A 334 1.20 31.47 10.20
CA LYS A 334 1.38 32.90 10.54
C LYS A 334 2.80 33.28 10.95
N ASN A 335 3.63 32.30 11.29
CA ASN A 335 4.97 32.56 11.78
C ASN A 335 5.90 32.77 10.56
N PRO A 336 6.62 33.89 10.46
CA PRO A 336 7.54 34.15 9.34
C PRO A 336 8.52 33.01 9.03
N LYS A 337 8.88 32.17 10.02
CA LYS A 337 9.75 31.01 9.84
C LYS A 337 9.17 29.93 8.91
N SER A 338 7.85 29.86 8.72
CA SER A 338 7.22 28.94 7.79
C SER A 338 6.94 29.59 6.42
N HIS A 339 7.09 30.91 6.28
CA HIS A 339 6.62 31.62 5.09
C HIS A 339 7.27 31.16 3.79
N GLU A 340 8.54 30.75 3.77
CA GLU A 340 9.17 30.21 2.57
C GLU A 340 8.43 28.95 2.07
N LYS A 341 8.08 28.05 2.98
CA LYS A 341 7.35 26.81 2.67
C LYS A 341 5.91 27.08 2.28
N VAL A 342 5.28 28.02 3.00
CA VAL A 342 3.91 28.46 2.71
C VAL A 342 3.85 29.13 1.34
N ASP A 343 4.82 29.99 0.99
CA ASP A 343 4.91 30.64 -0.32
C ASP A 343 5.14 29.61 -1.43
N ALA A 344 6.06 28.66 -1.22
CA ALA A 344 6.31 27.58 -2.18
C ALA A 344 5.04 26.76 -2.45
N PHE A 345 4.31 26.35 -1.41
CA PHE A 345 3.04 25.63 -1.56
C PHE A 345 1.96 26.49 -2.25
N GLN A 346 1.75 27.72 -1.79
CA GLN A 346 0.73 28.60 -2.36
C GLN A 346 1.03 28.97 -3.83
N ARG A 347 2.31 29.04 -4.23
CA ARG A 347 2.71 29.24 -5.63
C ARG A 347 2.55 27.97 -6.46
N ALA A 348 2.90 26.81 -5.92
CA ALA A 348 2.78 25.52 -6.61
C ALA A 348 1.35 25.25 -7.08
N ILE A 349 0.36 25.52 -6.23
CA ILE A 349 -1.05 25.32 -6.58
C ILE A 349 -1.64 26.39 -7.50
N ARG A 350 -0.96 27.53 -7.69
CA ARG A 350 -1.52 28.74 -8.32
C ARG A 350 -1.98 28.52 -9.76
N GLU A 351 -1.19 27.77 -10.53
CA GLU A 351 -1.45 27.50 -11.94
C GLU A 351 -2.38 26.30 -12.15
N ASN A 352 -2.84 25.65 -11.07
CA ASN A 352 -3.73 24.52 -11.19
C ASN A 352 -5.12 24.98 -11.68
N PRO A 353 -5.62 24.47 -12.82
CA PRO A 353 -6.88 24.92 -13.41
C PRO A 353 -8.10 24.65 -12.53
N ILE A 354 -7.99 23.75 -11.53
CA ILE A 354 -9.08 23.44 -10.59
C ILE A 354 -9.08 24.37 -9.39
N LEU A 355 -8.03 25.17 -9.19
CA LEU A 355 -7.94 26.10 -8.06
C LEU A 355 -9.01 27.20 -8.21
N ARG A 356 -9.70 27.49 -7.11
CA ARG A 356 -10.65 28.59 -7.01
C ARG A 356 -10.25 29.62 -5.97
N GLU A 357 -9.83 29.17 -4.80
CA GLU A 357 -9.44 30.03 -3.67
C GLU A 357 -8.07 29.59 -3.17
N ASN A 358 -7.18 30.56 -2.97
CA ASN A 358 -5.85 30.38 -2.39
C ASN A 358 -5.61 31.56 -1.46
N PHE A 359 -6.09 31.44 -0.22
CA PHE A 359 -5.95 32.45 0.80
C PHE A 359 -4.97 31.98 1.87
N GLY A 360 -4.03 32.83 2.23
CA GLY A 360 -3.04 32.54 3.25
C GLY A 360 -2.26 33.78 3.62
N PRO A 361 -1.23 33.63 4.45
CA PRO A 361 -0.41 34.76 4.91
C PRO A 361 0.40 35.40 3.77
N ASN A 362 0.78 34.65 2.74
CA ASN A 362 1.62 35.14 1.64
C ASN A 362 0.81 35.49 0.39
N ILE A 363 -0.12 34.62 -0.01
CA ILE A 363 -0.96 34.82 -1.20
C ILE A 363 -2.43 34.87 -0.78
N GLN A 364 -3.18 35.84 -1.34
CA GLN A 364 -4.63 35.93 -1.19
C GLN A 364 -5.27 36.16 -2.55
N GLU A 365 -5.73 35.07 -3.16
CA GLU A 365 -6.23 35.04 -4.52
C GLU A 365 -7.52 34.25 -4.65
N LYS A 366 -8.38 34.72 -5.55
CA LYS A 366 -9.60 34.03 -5.94
C LYS A 366 -9.71 34.08 -7.46
N GLU A 367 -9.84 32.90 -8.07
CA GLU A 367 -9.99 32.76 -9.54
C GLU A 367 -8.87 33.51 -10.29
N GLY A 368 -7.62 33.32 -9.82
CA GLY A 368 -6.41 33.93 -10.39
C GLY A 368 -6.23 35.43 -10.13
N LYS A 369 -7.14 36.07 -9.41
CA LYS A 369 -7.10 37.51 -9.11
C LYS A 369 -6.80 37.76 -7.64
N THR A 370 -5.92 38.71 -7.35
CA THR A 370 -5.66 39.16 -5.96
C THR A 370 -6.95 39.65 -5.32
N LYS A 371 -7.32 39.01 -4.21
CA LYS A 371 -8.51 39.34 -3.42
C LYS A 371 -8.18 39.20 -1.95
N ARG A 372 -8.00 40.33 -1.27
CA ARG A 372 -7.74 40.34 0.18
C ARG A 372 -9.01 40.06 0.96
N ILE A 373 -8.97 39.04 1.81
CA ILE A 373 -10.08 38.67 2.69
C ILE A 373 -9.54 38.58 4.12
N SER A 374 -10.13 39.35 5.04
CA SER A 374 -9.78 39.29 6.46
C SER A 374 -9.95 37.86 7.01
N GLY A 375 -9.10 37.46 7.95
CA GLY A 375 -9.20 36.17 8.64
C GLY A 375 -8.31 35.05 8.12
N HIS A 376 -7.60 35.22 7.00
CA HIS A 376 -6.75 34.17 6.40
C HIS A 376 -5.24 34.36 6.64
N ASN A 377 -4.86 35.09 7.70
CA ASN A 377 -3.45 35.31 8.02
C ASN A 377 -2.85 34.22 8.92
N ASN A 378 -3.69 33.33 9.47
CA ASN A 378 -3.30 32.32 10.45
C ASN A 378 -3.44 30.87 9.99
N HIS A 379 -3.96 30.65 8.78
CA HIS A 379 -4.09 29.36 8.12
C HIS A 379 -3.94 29.55 6.61
N ILE A 380 -3.67 28.48 5.88
CA ILE A 380 -3.78 28.42 4.42
C ILE A 380 -5.14 27.81 4.11
N HIS A 381 -6.01 28.56 3.45
CA HIS A 381 -7.29 28.12 2.91
C HIS A 381 -7.15 27.91 1.41
N ILE A 382 -7.41 26.68 0.96
CA ILE A 382 -7.50 26.34 -0.46
C ILE A 382 -8.89 25.81 -0.76
N ALA A 383 -9.43 26.16 -1.94
CA ALA A 383 -10.66 25.54 -2.42
C ALA A 383 -10.66 25.33 -3.93
N THR A 384 -11.30 24.24 -4.38
CA THR A 384 -11.41 23.89 -5.81
C THR A 384 -12.68 24.44 -6.47
N GLN A 385 -12.69 24.53 -7.80
CA GLN A 385 -13.86 24.86 -8.62
C GLN A 385 -14.91 23.74 -8.58
N LYS A 386 -16.16 24.05 -8.96
CA LYS A 386 -17.25 23.06 -8.93
C LYS A 386 -17.22 22.39 -10.29
N ARG A 387 -16.91 21.10 -10.32
CA ARG A 387 -16.96 20.27 -11.52
C ARG A 387 -18.18 19.38 -11.49
#